data_AF-R0CZT4-F1
#
_entry.id   AF-R0CZT4-F1
#
_cell.length_a   1.000
_cell.length_b   1.000
_cell.length_c   1.000
_cell.angle_alpha   90.00
_cell.angle_beta   90.00
_cell.angle_gamma   90.00
#
_symmetry.space_group_name_H-M   'P 1'
#
loop_
_entity.id
_entity.type
_entity.pdbx_description
1 polymer ?
#
loop_
_entity_poly.entity_id
_entity_poly.type
_entity_poly.pdbx_seq_one_letter_code
_entity_poly.pdbx_strand_id
1 'polypeptide(L)'
;MTARLEADILQVLRAAMALVSADGLSALTLRPLAERLGTTVSILSYKFGRKDDLVAAIIDAAREEDSAFLDLWLARIRAVRSMTPAIMAEFADSILDDMARGHAIRGQFYCELLQGAASRPEIAAPLSLWRAQRLAFWRAATERLERPDLAETLHAYSADEVVHGLALGDQAAYRWLRRLGLKRLCGDLVAAEGDTDGELFTVFHAALGDLLMTPDGRYQAAPMSEWQARIAGHISALIIAEGADAVTHRAVAKRAGVASSTLAYHFPRQDDLLRSGLDDVIIRLQGHVDRPASPGSTSEPNRSREEIARATFAVALAATRNASLKGIAADMRRRRGENLYVYLKREGGGATPFDLLSAQVMSITSIGQLMLTAGEVGGAGADFELIGRMRTTALAAGPKPPREYRTTV
;
A
#
# COMPACT_ATOMS: atom_id res chain seq x y z
N MET A 1 -5.64 38.42 -8.24
CA MET A 1 -6.67 37.66 -7.51
C MET A 1 -6.31 36.17 -7.42
N THR A 2 -5.84 35.57 -8.53
CA THR A 2 -5.40 34.17 -8.64
C THR A 2 -4.30 33.76 -7.64
N ALA A 3 -3.20 34.53 -7.53
CA ALA A 3 -2.10 34.22 -6.61
C ALA A 3 -2.50 34.19 -5.12
N ARG A 4 -3.54 34.94 -4.72
CA ARG A 4 -4.06 34.94 -3.34
C ARG A 4 -4.91 33.70 -3.07
N LEU A 5 -5.69 33.28 -4.06
CA LEU A 5 -6.46 32.02 -4.00
C LEU A 5 -5.53 30.80 -3.96
N GLU A 6 -4.42 30.87 -4.71
CA GLU A 6 -3.37 29.85 -4.76
C GLU A 6 -2.61 29.73 -3.43
N ALA A 7 -2.23 30.86 -2.82
CA ALA A 7 -1.66 30.86 -1.47
C ALA A 7 -2.66 30.33 -0.43
N ASP A 8 -3.94 30.65 -0.56
CA ASP A 8 -5.00 30.17 0.32
C ASP A 8 -5.19 28.64 0.20
N ILE A 9 -5.17 28.05 -1.01
CA ILE A 9 -5.33 26.59 -1.16
C ILE A 9 -4.13 25.81 -0.60
N LEU A 10 -2.90 26.32 -0.70
CA LEU A 10 -1.73 25.64 -0.12
C LEU A 10 -1.80 25.59 1.41
N GLN A 11 -2.30 26.65 2.06
CA GLN A 11 -2.52 26.65 3.51
C GLN A 11 -3.60 25.62 3.89
N VAL A 12 -4.68 25.58 3.13
CA VAL A 12 -5.78 24.62 3.32
C VAL A 12 -5.29 23.18 3.11
N LEU A 13 -4.50 22.93 2.07
CA LEU A 13 -3.88 21.63 1.79
C LEU A 13 -3.03 21.15 2.96
N ARG A 14 -2.13 21.99 3.49
CA ARG A 14 -1.29 21.63 4.65
C ARG A 14 -2.12 21.29 5.88
N ALA A 15 -3.17 22.06 6.15
CA ALA A 15 -4.08 21.78 7.26
C ALA A 15 -4.85 20.46 7.05
N ALA A 16 -5.32 20.21 5.82
CA ALA A 16 -6.01 18.97 5.45
C ALA A 16 -5.10 17.74 5.58
N MET A 17 -3.88 17.78 5.05
CA MET A 17 -2.95 16.66 5.17
C MET A 17 -2.55 16.40 6.63
N ALA A 18 -2.36 17.44 7.44
CA ALA A 18 -2.06 17.28 8.86
C ALA A 18 -3.24 16.70 9.65
N LEU A 19 -4.48 17.04 9.27
CA LEU A 19 -5.69 16.45 9.86
C LEU A 19 -5.83 14.97 9.48
N VAL A 20 -5.66 14.64 8.20
CA VAL A 20 -5.73 13.25 7.72
C VAL A 20 -4.59 12.38 8.27
N SER A 21 -3.39 12.94 8.42
CA SER A 21 -2.25 12.23 9.01
C SER A 21 -2.53 11.85 10.46
N ALA A 22 -3.19 12.71 11.24
CA ALA A 22 -3.54 12.46 12.63
C ALA A 22 -4.76 11.53 12.78
N ASP A 23 -5.84 11.81 12.05
CA ASP A 23 -7.18 11.27 12.37
C ASP A 23 -7.78 10.43 11.22
N GLY A 24 -7.05 10.24 10.12
CA GLY A 24 -7.51 9.54 8.93
C GLY A 24 -8.45 10.36 8.04
N LEU A 25 -8.91 9.76 6.95
CA LEU A 25 -9.62 10.50 5.90
C LEU A 25 -11.01 11.03 6.34
N SER A 26 -11.70 10.38 7.28
CA SER A 26 -13.03 10.80 7.76
C SER A 26 -13.00 12.11 8.53
N ALA A 27 -11.84 12.47 9.10
CA ALA A 27 -11.66 13.74 9.76
C ALA A 27 -11.73 14.93 8.79
N LEU A 28 -11.46 14.71 7.49
CA LEU A 28 -11.49 15.73 6.45
C LEU A 28 -12.93 16.21 6.17
N THR A 29 -13.41 17.07 7.06
CA THR A 29 -14.72 17.72 7.02
C THR A 29 -14.58 19.21 7.27
N LEU A 30 -15.58 20.00 6.88
CA LEU A 30 -15.49 21.47 6.89
C LEU A 30 -15.22 22.05 8.28
N ARG A 31 -15.81 21.49 9.34
CA ARG A 31 -15.68 22.02 10.71
C ARG A 31 -14.26 21.83 11.28
N PRO A 32 -13.72 20.61 11.40
CA PRO A 32 -12.35 20.39 11.86
C PRO A 32 -11.31 21.13 11.00
N LEU A 33 -11.52 21.22 9.68
CA LEU A 33 -10.65 21.98 8.80
C LEU A 33 -10.71 23.49 9.09
N ALA A 34 -11.90 24.06 9.29
CA ALA A 34 -12.07 25.46 9.65
C ALA A 34 -11.43 25.78 11.01
N GLU A 35 -11.65 24.93 12.01
CA GLU A 35 -11.04 25.04 13.34
C GLU A 35 -9.51 25.04 13.26
N ARG A 36 -8.93 24.09 12.51
CA ARG A 36 -7.47 24.00 12.32
C ARG A 36 -6.89 25.20 11.57
N LEU A 37 -7.67 25.82 10.68
CA LEU A 37 -7.29 27.03 9.95
C LEU A 37 -7.57 28.33 10.72
N GLY A 38 -8.19 28.27 11.90
CA GLY A 38 -8.59 29.46 12.66
C GLY A 38 -9.65 30.31 11.93
N THR A 39 -10.52 29.67 11.13
CA THR A 39 -11.55 30.32 10.32
C THR A 39 -12.93 29.71 10.57
N THR A 40 -13.95 30.17 9.85
CA THR A 40 -15.32 29.63 9.94
C THR A 40 -15.65 28.76 8.74
N VAL A 41 -16.58 27.81 8.94
CA VAL A 41 -17.13 27.00 7.84
C VAL A 41 -17.70 27.89 6.74
N SER A 42 -18.38 28.99 7.09
CA SER A 42 -18.93 29.94 6.13
C SER A 42 -17.87 30.58 5.24
N ILE A 43 -16.69 30.91 5.79
CA ILE A 43 -15.58 31.46 4.99
C ILE A 43 -15.01 30.39 4.04
N LEU A 44 -14.86 29.14 4.50
CA LEU A 44 -14.42 28.05 3.62
C LEU A 44 -15.41 27.79 2.49
N SER A 45 -16.71 27.71 2.80
CA SER A 45 -17.76 27.52 1.80
C SER A 45 -17.87 28.70 0.83
N TYR A 46 -17.69 29.93 1.30
CA TYR A 46 -17.66 31.11 0.43
C TYR A 46 -16.48 31.07 -0.56
N LYS A 47 -15.29 30.63 -0.11
CA LYS A 47 -14.08 30.59 -0.93
C LYS A 47 -14.02 29.41 -1.90
N PHE A 48 -14.46 28.23 -1.47
CA PHE A 48 -14.23 26.97 -2.19
C PHE A 48 -15.52 26.25 -2.62
N GLY A 49 -16.69 26.81 -2.30
CA GLY A 49 -17.98 26.23 -2.69
C GLY A 49 -18.41 25.08 -1.78
N ARG A 50 -18.89 23.99 -2.38
CA ARG A 50 -19.41 22.84 -1.62
C ARG A 50 -18.26 22.02 -1.04
N LYS A 51 -18.57 21.16 -0.07
CA LYS A 51 -17.59 20.25 0.54
C LYS A 51 -16.82 19.45 -0.50
N ASP A 52 -17.52 18.87 -1.48
CA ASP A 52 -16.90 18.00 -2.48
C ASP A 52 -15.96 18.80 -3.40
N ASP A 53 -16.34 20.05 -3.72
CA ASP A 53 -15.53 20.95 -4.54
C ASP A 53 -14.23 21.33 -3.81
N LEU A 54 -14.32 21.58 -2.49
CA LEU A 54 -13.15 21.80 -1.64
C LEU A 54 -12.25 20.56 -1.55
N VAL A 55 -12.83 19.37 -1.36
CA VAL A 55 -12.05 18.12 -1.29
C VAL A 55 -11.33 17.87 -2.61
N ALA A 56 -12.01 18.06 -3.75
CA ALA A 56 -11.39 17.97 -5.07
C ALA A 56 -10.23 18.96 -5.22
N ALA A 57 -10.42 20.23 -4.84
CA ALA A 57 -9.37 21.24 -4.89
C ALA A 57 -8.15 20.91 -4.00
N ILE A 58 -8.37 20.31 -2.82
CA ILE A 58 -7.29 19.83 -1.95
C ILE A 58 -6.53 18.68 -2.61
N ILE A 59 -7.23 17.71 -3.21
CA ILE A 59 -6.60 16.58 -3.91
C ILE A 59 -5.79 17.08 -5.11
N ASP A 60 -6.32 18.03 -5.88
CA ASP A 60 -5.61 18.63 -7.01
C ASP A 60 -4.36 19.39 -6.57
N ALA A 61 -4.43 20.19 -5.51
CA ALA A 61 -3.26 20.87 -4.96
C ALA A 61 -2.20 19.85 -4.46
N ALA A 62 -2.62 18.76 -3.82
CA ALA A 62 -1.71 17.69 -3.39
C ALA A 62 -1.04 16.99 -4.59
N ARG A 63 -1.82 16.76 -5.66
CA ARG A 63 -1.34 16.20 -6.93
C ARG A 63 -0.33 17.12 -7.60
N GLU A 64 -0.53 18.44 -7.57
CA GLU A 64 0.42 19.43 -8.09
C GLU A 64 1.74 19.44 -7.31
N GLU A 65 1.70 19.43 -5.97
CA GLU A 65 2.91 19.30 -5.14
C GLU A 65 3.65 17.97 -5.39
N ASP A 66 2.91 16.89 -5.64
CA ASP A 66 3.49 15.59 -5.99
C ASP A 66 4.11 15.60 -7.40
N SER A 67 3.48 16.31 -8.36
CA SER A 67 4.04 16.51 -9.71
C SER A 67 5.38 17.22 -9.63
N ALA A 68 5.44 18.35 -8.93
CA ALA A 68 6.67 19.13 -8.80
C ALA A 68 7.81 18.30 -8.18
N PHE A 69 7.49 17.47 -7.18
CA PHE A 69 8.44 16.52 -6.60
C PHE A 69 8.94 15.48 -7.62
N LEU A 70 8.03 14.86 -8.38
CA LEU A 70 8.36 13.86 -9.38
C LEU A 70 9.13 14.45 -10.57
N ASP A 71 8.83 15.68 -10.98
CA ASP A 71 9.53 16.40 -12.04
C ASP A 71 11.01 16.64 -11.68
N LEU A 72 11.30 16.95 -10.41
CA LEU A 72 12.68 17.06 -9.93
C LEU A 72 13.43 15.73 -10.02
N TRP A 73 12.78 14.62 -9.68
CA TRP A 73 13.37 13.29 -9.84
C TRP A 73 13.55 12.90 -11.31
N LEU A 74 12.57 13.22 -12.16
CA LEU A 74 12.63 12.95 -13.58
C LEU A 74 13.77 13.73 -14.26
N ALA A 75 14.01 14.98 -13.85
CA ALA A 75 15.14 15.77 -14.32
C ALA A 75 16.49 15.09 -13.98
N ARG A 76 16.64 14.54 -12.76
CA ARG A 76 17.83 13.79 -12.35
C ARG A 76 18.00 12.50 -13.15
N ILE A 77 16.92 11.75 -13.34
CA ILE A 77 16.91 10.51 -14.14
C ILE A 77 17.33 10.79 -15.59
N ARG A 78 16.83 11.87 -16.20
CA ARG A 78 17.18 12.30 -17.56
C ARG A 78 18.63 12.75 -17.69
N ALA A 79 19.22 13.31 -16.63
CA ALA A 79 20.63 13.71 -16.62
C ALA A 79 21.61 12.51 -16.61
N VAL A 80 21.16 11.31 -16.24
CA VAL A 80 22.02 10.11 -16.26
C VAL A 80 22.22 9.62 -17.69
N ARG A 81 23.48 9.64 -18.15
CA ARG A 81 23.85 9.29 -19.54
C ARG A 81 23.49 7.86 -19.94
N SER A 82 23.84 6.88 -19.10
CA SER A 82 23.55 5.46 -19.34
C SER A 82 22.60 4.95 -18.27
N MET A 83 21.36 4.67 -18.67
CA MET A 83 20.36 4.09 -17.77
C MET A 83 20.44 2.56 -17.86
N THR A 84 20.57 1.92 -16.70
CA THR A 84 20.53 0.46 -16.58
C THR A 84 19.45 0.06 -15.59
N PRO A 85 18.95 -1.19 -15.64
CA PRO A 85 18.02 -1.70 -14.64
C PRO A 85 18.48 -1.51 -13.20
N ALA A 86 19.78 -1.70 -12.92
CA ALA A 86 20.33 -1.52 -11.58
C ALA A 86 20.28 -0.05 -11.12
N ILE A 87 20.63 0.88 -12.01
CA ILE A 87 20.53 2.32 -11.71
C ILE A 87 19.07 2.73 -11.49
N MET A 88 18.14 2.19 -12.28
CA MET A 88 16.71 2.46 -12.10
C MET A 88 16.20 1.94 -10.76
N ALA A 89 16.65 0.77 -10.31
CA ALA A 89 16.30 0.24 -8.99
C ALA A 89 16.76 1.17 -7.85
N GLU A 90 17.97 1.73 -7.94
CA GLU A 90 18.50 2.68 -6.95
C GLU A 90 17.71 4.01 -6.95
N PHE A 91 17.32 4.51 -8.12
CA PHE A 91 16.43 5.67 -8.23
C PHE A 91 15.05 5.37 -7.63
N ALA A 92 14.46 4.22 -7.97
CA ALA A 92 13.16 3.83 -7.46
C ALA A 92 13.17 3.69 -5.92
N ASP A 93 14.24 3.12 -5.34
CA ASP A 93 14.40 3.02 -3.89
C ASP A 93 14.49 4.40 -3.23
N SER A 94 15.26 5.30 -3.84
CA SER A 94 15.42 6.68 -3.35
C SER A 94 14.11 7.48 -3.44
N ILE A 95 13.37 7.35 -4.55
CA ILE A 95 12.07 8.00 -4.73
C ILE A 95 11.07 7.48 -3.68
N LEU A 96 11.05 6.16 -3.45
CA LEU A 96 10.19 5.54 -2.44
C LEU A 96 10.56 5.97 -1.02
N ASP A 97 11.85 6.11 -0.70
CA ASP A 97 12.29 6.63 0.59
C ASP A 97 11.86 8.09 0.79
N ASP A 98 12.01 8.93 -0.23
CA ASP A 98 11.55 10.32 -0.20
C ASP A 98 10.03 10.42 -0.06
N MET A 99 9.24 9.59 -0.76
CA MET A 99 7.79 9.54 -0.62
C MET A 99 7.35 9.16 0.80
N ALA A 100 8.04 8.19 1.40
CA ALA A 100 7.70 7.65 2.72
C ALA A 100 8.28 8.45 3.89
N ARG A 101 9.31 9.27 3.67
CA ARG A 101 10.03 9.97 4.75
C ARG A 101 10.13 11.46 4.48
N GLY A 102 10.75 11.87 3.38
CA GLY A 102 10.89 13.29 3.00
C GLY A 102 9.55 13.99 2.78
N HIS A 103 8.56 13.26 2.28
CA HIS A 103 7.21 13.72 1.97
C HIS A 103 6.13 12.86 2.67
N ALA A 104 6.46 12.32 3.85
CA ALA A 104 5.63 11.34 4.55
C ALA A 104 4.15 11.75 4.70
N ILE A 105 3.88 13.01 5.05
CA ILE A 105 2.52 13.53 5.22
C ILE A 105 1.71 13.46 3.91
N ARG A 106 2.32 13.81 2.76
CA ARG A 106 1.69 13.71 1.45
C ARG A 106 1.54 12.25 1.01
N GLY A 107 2.55 11.42 1.28
CA GLY A 107 2.49 9.98 1.05
C GLY A 107 1.33 9.32 1.81
N GLN A 108 1.18 9.67 3.09
CA GLN A 108 0.09 9.18 3.94
C GLN A 108 -1.26 9.67 3.42
N PHE A 109 -1.39 10.96 3.04
CA PHE A 109 -2.61 11.49 2.44
C PHE A 109 -3.01 10.71 1.17
N TYR A 110 -2.06 10.41 0.29
CA TYR A 110 -2.31 9.59 -0.89
C TYR A 110 -2.76 8.16 -0.53
N CYS A 111 -2.11 7.50 0.43
CA CYS A 111 -2.51 6.16 0.88
C CYS A 111 -3.91 6.13 1.50
N GLU A 112 -4.27 7.16 2.28
CA GLU A 112 -5.62 7.33 2.84
C GLU A 112 -6.68 7.46 1.73
N LEU A 113 -6.38 8.22 0.67
CA LEU A 113 -7.26 8.33 -0.50
C LEU A 113 -7.41 6.98 -1.21
N LEU A 114 -6.33 6.23 -1.42
CA LEU A 114 -6.39 4.88 -2.01
C LEU A 114 -7.27 3.93 -1.19
N GLN A 115 -7.10 3.91 0.13
CA GLN A 115 -7.90 3.06 1.02
C GLN A 115 -9.38 3.46 1.04
N GLY A 116 -9.67 4.77 1.01
CA GLY A 116 -11.02 5.32 1.10
C GLY A 116 -11.81 5.34 -0.21
N ALA A 117 -11.14 5.25 -1.37
CA ALA A 117 -11.74 5.44 -2.70
C ALA A 117 -12.97 4.57 -2.97
N ALA A 118 -12.96 3.31 -2.52
CA ALA A 118 -14.07 2.39 -2.71
C ALA A 118 -15.37 2.81 -1.99
N SER A 119 -15.26 3.64 -0.95
CA SER A 119 -16.38 4.07 -0.10
C SER A 119 -16.77 5.54 -0.28
N ARG A 120 -15.98 6.31 -1.03
CA ARG A 120 -16.10 7.77 -1.18
C ARG A 120 -16.07 8.15 -2.66
N PRO A 121 -17.20 8.06 -3.37
CA PRO A 121 -17.24 8.36 -4.80
C PRO A 121 -16.81 9.80 -5.11
N GLU A 122 -16.93 10.73 -4.16
CA GLU A 122 -16.52 12.13 -4.33
C GLU A 122 -15.01 12.32 -4.55
N ILE A 123 -14.15 11.38 -4.10
CA ILE A 123 -12.70 11.46 -4.32
C ILE A 123 -12.22 10.69 -5.56
N ALA A 124 -13.07 9.86 -6.16
CA ALA A 124 -12.66 8.91 -7.20
C ALA A 124 -12.07 9.60 -8.44
N ALA A 125 -12.74 10.65 -8.94
CA ALA A 125 -12.27 11.36 -10.13
C ALA A 125 -10.95 12.14 -9.90
N PRO A 126 -10.82 12.99 -8.87
CA PRO A 126 -9.54 13.65 -8.56
C PRO A 126 -8.40 12.66 -8.29
N LEU A 127 -8.67 11.56 -7.58
CA LEU A 127 -7.66 10.52 -7.32
C LEU A 127 -7.22 9.80 -8.59
N SER A 128 -8.14 9.54 -9.52
CA SER A 128 -7.81 8.91 -10.82
C SER A 128 -6.82 9.77 -11.62
N LEU A 129 -6.99 11.10 -11.62
CA LEU A 129 -6.03 12.03 -12.23
C LEU A 129 -4.65 11.95 -11.57
N TRP A 130 -4.61 11.84 -10.24
CA TRP A 130 -3.34 11.68 -9.51
C TRP A 130 -2.65 10.33 -9.83
N ARG A 131 -3.41 9.23 -9.88
CA ARG A 131 -2.89 7.91 -10.31
C ARG A 131 -2.32 7.97 -11.73
N ALA A 132 -3.04 8.60 -12.66
CA ALA A 132 -2.59 8.75 -14.05
C ALA A 132 -1.29 9.56 -14.15
N GLN A 133 -1.16 10.63 -13.36
CA GLN A 133 0.07 11.44 -13.30
C GLN A 133 1.27 10.64 -12.78
N ARG A 134 1.10 9.86 -11.72
CA ARG A 134 2.18 8.98 -11.19
C ARG A 134 2.59 7.92 -12.19
N LEU A 135 1.62 7.32 -12.90
CA LEU A 135 1.93 6.38 -13.99
C LEU A 135 2.70 7.06 -15.14
N ALA A 136 2.31 8.28 -15.52
CA ALA A 136 3.00 9.05 -16.55
C ALA A 136 4.46 9.34 -16.16
N PHE A 137 4.71 9.67 -14.89
CA PHE A 137 6.07 9.78 -14.36
C PHE A 137 6.86 8.48 -14.54
N TRP A 138 6.32 7.33 -14.12
CA TRP A 138 7.03 6.05 -14.23
C TRP A 138 7.31 5.68 -15.69
N ARG A 139 6.38 5.93 -16.61
CA ARG A 139 6.58 5.75 -18.05
C ARG A 139 7.74 6.59 -18.57
N ALA A 140 7.80 7.87 -18.19
CA ALA A 140 8.89 8.76 -18.57
C ALA A 140 10.23 8.35 -17.92
N ALA A 141 10.20 7.84 -16.69
CA ALA A 141 11.40 7.41 -15.97
C ALA A 141 12.04 6.16 -16.60
N THR A 142 11.23 5.23 -17.12
CA THR A 142 11.69 3.94 -17.65
C THR A 142 11.83 3.90 -19.17
N GLU A 143 11.54 4.99 -19.88
CA GLU A 143 11.50 5.08 -21.35
C GLU A 143 12.74 4.47 -22.04
N ARG A 144 13.92 4.62 -21.42
CA ARG A 144 15.21 4.16 -21.98
C ARG A 144 15.58 2.70 -21.69
N LEU A 145 14.74 1.95 -20.98
CA LEU A 145 15.07 0.58 -20.53
C LEU A 145 14.54 -0.53 -21.43
N GLU A 146 13.76 -0.22 -22.47
CA GLU A 146 13.14 -1.20 -23.39
C GLU A 146 12.37 -2.33 -22.65
N ARG A 147 11.71 -1.97 -21.54
CA ARG A 147 10.91 -2.89 -20.72
C ARG A 147 9.47 -2.42 -20.66
N PRO A 148 8.58 -2.94 -21.53
CA PRO A 148 7.26 -2.35 -21.79
C PRO A 148 6.32 -2.34 -20.57
N ASP A 149 6.46 -3.28 -19.63
CA ASP A 149 5.63 -3.35 -18.41
C ASP A 149 6.29 -2.70 -17.18
N LEU A 150 7.53 -2.20 -17.27
CA LEU A 150 8.27 -1.77 -16.09
C LEU A 150 7.64 -0.54 -15.41
N ALA A 151 7.04 0.36 -16.19
CA ALA A 151 6.39 1.55 -15.65
C ALA A 151 5.14 1.19 -14.83
N GLU A 152 4.27 0.37 -15.38
CA GLU A 152 3.05 -0.11 -14.74
C GLU A 152 3.37 -0.91 -13.48
N THR A 153 4.38 -1.79 -13.56
CA THR A 153 4.80 -2.59 -12.40
C THR A 153 5.47 -1.75 -11.31
N LEU A 154 6.29 -0.75 -11.64
CA LEU A 154 6.84 0.19 -10.65
C LEU A 154 5.75 1.05 -10.02
N HIS A 155 4.78 1.51 -10.80
CA HIS A 155 3.65 2.28 -10.27
C HIS A 155 2.85 1.45 -9.26
N ALA A 156 2.47 0.23 -9.64
CA ALA A 156 1.75 -0.67 -8.76
C ALA A 156 2.58 -1.07 -7.53
N TYR A 157 3.83 -1.51 -7.72
CA TYR A 157 4.73 -1.82 -6.61
C TYR A 157 4.88 -0.64 -5.64
N SER A 158 5.01 0.58 -6.16
CA SER A 158 5.14 1.77 -5.33
C SER A 158 3.89 2.08 -4.51
N ALA A 159 2.69 1.76 -5.01
CA ALA A 159 1.45 2.01 -4.31
C ALA A 159 1.33 1.19 -3.01
N ASP A 160 1.73 -0.09 -3.01
CA ASP A 160 1.78 -0.92 -1.78
C ASP A 160 3.02 -0.62 -0.92
N GLU A 161 4.16 -0.26 -1.52
CA GLU A 161 5.38 0.00 -0.75
C GLU A 161 5.33 1.30 0.06
N VAL A 162 4.73 2.38 -0.44
CA VAL A 162 4.73 3.66 0.28
C VAL A 162 4.08 3.52 1.66
N VAL A 163 2.98 2.77 1.79
CA VAL A 163 2.32 2.59 3.10
C VAL A 163 3.20 1.83 4.09
N HIS A 164 3.94 0.82 3.63
CA HIS A 164 4.90 0.10 4.45
C HIS A 164 6.12 0.97 4.78
N GLY A 165 6.57 1.81 3.84
CA GLY A 165 7.64 2.77 4.08
C GLY A 165 7.30 3.79 5.15
N LEU A 166 6.04 4.26 5.20
CA LEU A 166 5.56 5.17 6.25
C LEU A 166 5.61 4.50 7.63
N ALA A 167 5.25 3.22 7.73
CA ALA A 167 5.20 2.50 9.01
C ALA A 167 6.56 1.93 9.45
N LEU A 168 7.38 1.46 8.51
CA LEU A 168 8.56 0.63 8.73
C LEU A 168 9.86 1.26 8.20
N GLY A 169 9.82 2.49 7.68
CA GLY A 169 10.96 3.15 7.05
C GLY A 169 12.16 3.37 7.98
N ASP A 170 11.96 3.31 9.30
CA ASP A 170 13.02 3.32 10.32
C ASP A 170 13.75 1.96 10.43
N GLN A 171 13.13 0.86 10.01
CA GLN A 171 13.67 -0.49 10.09
C GLN A 171 14.63 -0.81 8.94
N ALA A 172 15.89 -1.14 9.27
CA ALA A 172 16.89 -1.47 8.26
C ALA A 172 16.53 -2.72 7.44
N ALA A 173 15.97 -3.75 8.09
CA ALA A 173 15.55 -4.98 7.43
C ALA A 173 14.48 -4.72 6.34
N TYR A 174 13.51 -3.85 6.63
CA TYR A 174 12.51 -3.44 5.64
C TYR A 174 13.16 -2.74 4.44
N ARG A 175 14.05 -1.76 4.67
CA ARG A 175 14.72 -1.03 3.57
C ARG A 175 15.55 -1.97 2.70
N TRP A 176 16.23 -2.96 3.29
CA TRP A 176 16.97 -3.97 2.53
C TRP A 176 16.06 -4.86 1.69
N LEU A 177 14.95 -5.35 2.24
CA LEU A 177 13.98 -6.14 1.48
C LEU A 177 13.37 -5.34 0.31
N ARG A 178 13.02 -4.06 0.54
CA ARG A 178 12.53 -3.17 -0.52
C ARG A 178 13.57 -3.01 -1.64
N ARG A 179 14.83 -2.78 -1.29
CA ARG A 179 15.94 -2.64 -2.25
C ARG A 179 16.14 -3.91 -3.08
N LEU A 180 16.16 -5.09 -2.44
CA LEU A 180 16.25 -6.37 -3.13
C LEU A 180 15.05 -6.59 -4.06
N GLY A 181 13.84 -6.24 -3.61
CA GLY A 181 12.63 -6.29 -4.40
C GLY A 181 12.71 -5.41 -5.65
N LEU A 182 13.15 -4.17 -5.51
CA LEU A 182 13.33 -3.24 -6.64
C LEU A 182 14.43 -3.69 -7.60
N LYS A 183 15.53 -4.24 -7.08
CA LYS A 183 16.60 -4.83 -7.92
C LYS A 183 16.05 -5.98 -8.77
N ARG A 184 15.27 -6.89 -8.17
CA ARG A 184 14.60 -8.00 -8.87
C ARG A 184 13.53 -7.50 -9.85
N LEU A 185 12.76 -6.48 -9.49
CA LEU A 185 11.70 -5.89 -10.32
C LEU A 185 12.25 -5.20 -11.57
N CYS A 186 13.23 -4.31 -11.42
CA CYS A 186 13.84 -3.61 -12.54
C CYS A 186 14.72 -4.54 -13.38
N GLY A 187 15.39 -5.49 -12.72
CA GLY A 187 16.22 -6.53 -13.34
C GLY A 187 15.41 -7.68 -13.95
N ASP A 188 15.90 -8.90 -13.73
CA ASP A 188 15.27 -10.14 -14.21
C ASP A 188 14.53 -10.83 -13.05
N LEU A 189 13.26 -11.20 -13.26
CA LEU A 189 12.44 -11.89 -12.25
C LEU A 189 12.88 -13.34 -12.02
N VAL A 190 13.68 -13.93 -12.90
CA VAL A 190 14.31 -15.24 -12.67
C VAL A 190 15.71 -14.98 -12.15
N ALA A 191 16.04 -15.59 -11.01
CA ALA A 191 17.38 -15.45 -10.42
C ALA A 191 18.45 -16.01 -11.37
N ALA A 192 19.55 -15.28 -11.50
CA ALA A 192 20.72 -15.79 -12.19
C ALA A 192 21.41 -16.85 -11.31
N GLU A 193 22.13 -17.77 -11.95
CA GLU A 193 22.95 -18.74 -11.23
C GLU A 193 24.06 -18.01 -10.44
N GLY A 194 24.20 -18.34 -9.16
CA GLY A 194 25.16 -17.68 -8.25
C GLY A 194 24.72 -16.29 -7.73
N ASP A 195 23.46 -15.89 -7.93
CA ASP A 195 22.93 -14.65 -7.37
C ASP A 195 22.85 -14.70 -5.83
N THR A 196 23.55 -13.78 -5.16
CA THR A 196 23.57 -13.67 -3.69
C THR A 196 22.33 -12.99 -3.12
N ASP A 197 21.44 -12.43 -3.96
CA ASP A 197 20.25 -11.72 -3.50
C ASP A 197 19.31 -12.63 -2.68
N GLY A 198 19.27 -13.93 -2.99
CA GLY A 198 18.51 -14.91 -2.22
C GLY A 198 19.01 -15.07 -0.79
N GLU A 199 20.33 -15.09 -0.59
CA GLU A 199 20.93 -15.19 0.76
C GLU A 199 20.65 -13.94 1.59
N LEU A 200 20.87 -12.75 1.00
CA LEU A 200 20.56 -11.48 1.65
C LEU A 200 19.07 -11.37 1.96
N PHE A 201 18.21 -11.81 1.05
CA PHE A 201 16.78 -11.85 1.25
C PHE A 201 16.42 -12.69 2.47
N THR A 202 16.96 -13.91 2.61
CA THR A 202 16.71 -14.77 3.78
C THR A 202 17.11 -14.09 5.09
N VAL A 203 18.27 -13.42 5.13
CA VAL A 203 18.75 -12.72 6.34
C VAL A 203 17.80 -11.59 6.75
N PHE A 204 17.47 -10.69 5.82
CA PHE A 204 16.63 -9.54 6.14
C PHE A 204 15.14 -9.91 6.28
N HIS A 205 14.71 -10.98 5.65
CA HIS A 205 13.38 -11.55 5.85
C HIS A 205 13.22 -12.05 7.30
N ALA A 206 14.21 -12.77 7.83
CA ALA A 206 14.21 -13.20 9.23
C ALA A 206 14.28 -12.01 10.19
N ALA A 207 15.23 -11.08 9.97
CA ALA A 207 15.40 -9.90 10.82
C ALA A 207 14.17 -8.98 10.87
N LEU A 208 13.38 -8.90 9.78
CA LEU A 208 12.13 -8.15 9.80
C LEU A 208 11.05 -8.87 10.62
N GLY A 209 11.08 -10.21 10.69
CA GLY A 209 10.18 -11.02 11.50
C GLY A 209 10.40 -10.88 13.01
N ASP A 210 11.63 -10.60 13.44
CA ASP A 210 11.97 -10.39 14.86
C ASP A 210 11.15 -9.25 15.50
N LEU A 211 10.69 -8.28 14.71
CA LEU A 211 9.85 -7.16 15.19
C LEU A 211 8.47 -7.58 15.71
N LEU A 212 7.97 -8.77 15.34
CA LEU A 212 6.70 -9.28 15.87
C LEU A 212 6.82 -9.67 17.36
N MET A 213 8.04 -9.86 17.89
CA MET A 213 8.36 -10.07 19.31
C MET A 213 7.48 -11.11 20.02
N THR A 214 7.13 -12.21 19.34
CA THR A 214 6.39 -13.33 19.94
C THR A 214 7.17 -14.65 19.79
N PRO A 215 7.11 -15.56 20.79
CA PRO A 215 7.90 -16.80 20.80
C PRO A 215 7.66 -17.70 19.58
N ASP A 216 6.42 -17.69 19.07
CA ASP A 216 6.01 -18.48 17.91
C ASP A 216 6.06 -17.69 16.60
N GLY A 217 6.49 -16.43 16.62
CA GLY A 217 6.42 -15.53 15.46
C GLY A 217 4.99 -15.29 14.98
N ARG A 218 4.00 -15.34 15.89
CA ARG A 218 2.57 -15.17 15.62
C ARG A 218 1.97 -14.05 16.44
N TYR A 219 1.03 -13.32 15.86
CA TYR A 219 0.23 -12.37 16.61
C TYR A 219 -0.78 -13.14 17.47
N GLN A 220 -0.86 -12.81 18.76
CA GLN A 220 -1.87 -13.37 19.65
C GLN A 220 -2.79 -12.24 20.10
N ALA A 221 -4.01 -12.24 19.57
CA ALA A 221 -5.05 -11.32 20.02
C ALA A 221 -5.49 -11.68 21.45
N ALA A 222 -6.04 -10.69 22.16
CA ALA A 222 -6.67 -10.95 23.44
C ALA A 222 -7.88 -11.90 23.25
N PRO A 223 -8.13 -12.84 24.18
CA PRO A 223 -9.29 -13.71 24.09
C PRO A 223 -10.58 -12.88 24.12
N MET A 224 -11.50 -13.18 23.19
CA MET A 224 -12.78 -12.51 23.04
C MET A 224 -13.91 -13.49 23.32
N SER A 225 -15.00 -13.01 23.94
CA SER A 225 -16.26 -13.79 23.97
C SER A 225 -16.79 -13.99 22.55
N GLU A 226 -17.62 -15.02 22.33
CA GLU A 226 -18.23 -15.27 21.01
C GLU A 226 -19.00 -14.06 20.49
N TRP A 227 -19.67 -13.32 21.37
CA TRP A 227 -20.37 -12.10 20.99
C TRP A 227 -19.38 -11.02 20.52
N GLN A 228 -18.31 -10.78 21.28
CA GLN A 228 -17.30 -9.80 20.89
C GLN A 228 -16.61 -10.20 19.58
N ALA A 229 -16.33 -11.49 19.35
CA ALA A 229 -15.74 -11.98 18.12
C ALA A 229 -16.66 -11.73 16.90
N ARG A 230 -17.97 -11.94 17.04
CA ARG A 230 -18.93 -11.56 15.98
C ARG A 230 -18.92 -10.06 15.69
N ILE A 231 -18.87 -9.23 16.73
CA ILE A 231 -18.76 -7.78 16.56
C ILE A 231 -17.43 -7.38 15.91
N ALA A 232 -16.32 -8.02 16.28
CA ALA A 232 -15.01 -7.83 15.66
C ALA A 232 -15.08 -8.08 14.15
N GLY A 233 -15.78 -9.13 13.72
CA GLY A 233 -16.05 -9.41 12.30
C GLY A 233 -16.80 -8.29 11.55
N HIS A 234 -17.69 -7.57 12.22
CA HIS A 234 -18.34 -6.39 11.63
C HIS A 234 -17.39 -5.19 11.57
N ILE A 235 -16.59 -4.97 12.62
CA ILE A 235 -15.61 -3.88 12.69
C ILE A 235 -14.52 -4.07 11.64
N SER A 236 -13.97 -5.26 11.52
CA SER A 236 -12.94 -5.59 10.55
C SER A 236 -13.44 -5.42 9.12
N ALA A 237 -14.67 -5.83 8.82
CA ALA A 237 -15.27 -5.58 7.51
C ALA A 237 -15.46 -4.08 7.22
N LEU A 238 -15.70 -3.26 8.26
CA LEU A 238 -15.72 -1.80 8.13
C LEU A 238 -14.32 -1.23 7.88
N ILE A 239 -13.29 -1.70 8.60
CA ILE A 239 -11.89 -1.30 8.38
C ILE A 239 -11.44 -1.61 6.95
N ILE A 240 -11.73 -2.83 6.50
CA ILE A 240 -11.42 -3.28 5.13
C ILE A 240 -12.13 -2.39 4.12
N ALA A 241 -13.40 -2.05 4.36
CA ALA A 241 -14.25 -1.34 3.41
C ALA A 241 -14.05 0.19 3.36
N GLU A 242 -13.72 0.83 4.48
CA GLU A 242 -13.78 2.29 4.62
C GLU A 242 -12.52 2.88 5.29
N GLY A 243 -11.64 2.04 5.84
CA GLY A 243 -10.46 2.45 6.60
C GLY A 243 -10.66 2.38 8.12
N ALA A 244 -9.55 2.45 8.86
CA ALA A 244 -9.54 2.36 10.33
C ALA A 244 -10.32 3.50 11.01
N ASP A 245 -10.32 4.68 10.41
CA ASP A 245 -10.97 5.89 10.90
C ASP A 245 -12.51 5.85 10.78
N ALA A 246 -13.07 4.97 9.94
CA ALA A 246 -14.51 4.76 9.85
C ALA A 246 -15.09 4.05 11.09
N VAL A 247 -14.24 3.42 11.91
CA VAL A 247 -14.66 2.66 13.09
C VAL A 247 -15.13 3.61 14.20
N THR A 248 -16.45 3.73 14.34
CA THR A 248 -17.10 4.45 15.46
C THR A 248 -18.17 3.57 16.08
N HIS A 249 -18.52 3.78 17.36
CA HIS A 249 -19.62 3.04 17.99
C HIS A 249 -20.91 3.11 17.20
N ARG A 250 -21.22 4.28 16.63
CA ARG A 250 -22.41 4.47 15.82
C ARG A 250 -22.37 3.66 14.53
N ALA A 251 -21.25 3.70 13.79
CA ALA A 251 -21.10 2.98 12.53
C ALA A 251 -21.15 1.45 12.78
N VAL A 252 -20.45 0.97 13.80
CA VAL A 252 -20.41 -0.44 14.17
C VAL A 252 -21.77 -0.93 14.66
N ALA A 253 -22.44 -0.18 15.55
CA ALA A 253 -23.78 -0.52 16.04
C ALA A 253 -24.78 -0.65 14.90
N LYS A 254 -24.78 0.31 13.96
CA LYS A 254 -25.61 0.28 12.77
C LYS A 254 -25.30 -0.95 11.90
N ARG A 255 -24.02 -1.27 11.68
CA ARG A 255 -23.58 -2.39 10.84
C ARG A 255 -23.90 -3.75 11.46
N ALA A 256 -23.73 -3.89 12.77
CA ALA A 256 -23.97 -5.12 13.50
C ALA A 256 -25.45 -5.30 13.91
N GLY A 257 -26.30 -4.29 13.72
CA GLY A 257 -27.70 -4.35 14.12
C GLY A 257 -27.90 -4.39 15.63
N VAL A 258 -26.99 -3.79 16.41
CA VAL A 258 -27.02 -3.80 17.88
C VAL A 258 -27.20 -2.38 18.44
N ALA A 259 -27.68 -2.27 19.68
CA ALA A 259 -27.79 -0.98 20.36
C ALA A 259 -26.41 -0.39 20.69
N SER A 260 -26.25 0.93 20.52
CA SER A 260 -24.99 1.62 20.84
C SER A 260 -24.61 1.49 22.33
N SER A 261 -25.59 1.40 23.23
CA SER A 261 -25.34 1.16 24.67
C SER A 261 -24.74 -0.21 24.94
N THR A 262 -25.21 -1.26 24.25
CA THR A 262 -24.62 -2.61 24.33
C THR A 262 -23.20 -2.62 23.80
N LEU A 263 -22.95 -1.92 22.70
CA LEU A 263 -21.60 -1.80 22.14
C LEU A 263 -20.65 -1.08 23.11
N ALA A 264 -21.09 0.03 23.69
CA ALA A 264 -20.31 0.82 24.65
C ALA A 264 -20.03 0.05 25.96
N TYR A 265 -20.91 -0.86 26.36
CA TYR A 265 -20.67 -1.73 27.52
C TYR A 265 -19.48 -2.68 27.30
N HIS A 266 -19.40 -3.30 26.11
CA HIS A 266 -18.34 -4.27 25.79
C HIS A 266 -17.06 -3.63 25.23
N PHE A 267 -17.18 -2.44 24.64
CA PHE A 267 -16.09 -1.68 24.06
C PHE A 267 -16.23 -0.23 24.53
N PRO A 268 -15.73 0.14 25.72
CA PRO A 268 -15.91 1.48 26.28
C PRO A 268 -15.31 2.59 25.42
N ARG A 269 -14.19 2.32 24.72
CA ARG A 269 -13.47 3.29 23.90
C ARG A 269 -13.49 2.91 22.42
N GLN A 270 -13.35 3.91 21.56
CA GLN A 270 -13.22 3.68 20.11
C GLN A 270 -11.98 2.85 19.78
N ASP A 271 -10.89 3.06 20.53
CA ASP A 271 -9.67 2.25 20.42
C ASP A 271 -9.91 0.77 20.72
N ASP A 272 -10.85 0.44 21.62
CA ASP A 272 -11.20 -0.95 21.91
C ASP A 272 -11.88 -1.61 20.71
N LEU A 273 -12.76 -0.87 20.01
CA LEU A 273 -13.37 -1.31 18.76
C LEU A 273 -12.29 -1.51 17.70
N LEU A 274 -11.49 -0.48 17.43
CA LEU A 274 -10.46 -0.52 16.39
C LEU A 274 -9.49 -1.67 16.62
N ARG A 275 -9.00 -1.84 17.86
CA ARG A 275 -8.12 -2.95 18.23
C ARG A 275 -8.76 -4.29 17.96
N SER A 276 -10.01 -4.50 18.40
CA SER A 276 -10.69 -5.79 18.17
C SER A 276 -10.94 -6.10 16.69
N GLY A 277 -11.27 -5.08 15.88
CA GLY A 277 -11.42 -5.24 14.44
C GLY A 277 -10.10 -5.55 13.76
N LEU A 278 -9.02 -4.87 14.14
CA LEU A 278 -7.67 -5.18 13.62
C LEU A 278 -7.22 -6.58 14.03
N ASP A 279 -7.48 -6.99 15.28
CA ASP A 279 -7.18 -8.34 15.76
C ASP A 279 -7.89 -9.40 14.90
N ASP A 280 -9.17 -9.21 14.59
CA ASP A 280 -9.93 -10.10 13.70
C ASP A 280 -9.40 -10.07 12.25
N VAL A 281 -9.01 -8.91 11.73
CA VAL A 281 -8.32 -8.81 10.43
C VAL A 281 -7.05 -9.66 10.44
N ILE A 282 -6.20 -9.49 11.45
CA ILE A 282 -4.90 -10.14 11.55
C ILE A 282 -5.05 -11.65 11.69
N ILE A 283 -5.97 -12.12 12.54
CA ILE A 283 -6.26 -13.55 12.72
C ILE A 283 -6.73 -14.17 11.39
N ARG A 284 -7.65 -13.51 10.67
CA ARG A 284 -8.14 -14.02 9.38
C ARG A 284 -7.07 -14.04 8.31
N LEU A 285 -6.19 -13.04 8.29
CA LEU A 285 -5.04 -12.99 7.38
C LEU A 285 -4.04 -14.11 7.69
N GLN A 286 -3.64 -14.28 8.96
CA GLN A 286 -2.75 -15.38 9.37
C GLN A 286 -3.35 -16.75 9.06
N GLY A 287 -4.64 -16.95 9.35
CA GLY A 287 -5.35 -18.18 9.00
C GLY A 287 -5.42 -18.44 7.49
N HIS A 288 -5.50 -17.39 6.66
CA HIS A 288 -5.42 -17.52 5.21
C HIS A 288 -4.03 -17.90 4.71
N VAL A 289 -2.95 -17.37 5.32
CA VAL A 289 -1.59 -17.74 4.94
C VAL A 289 -1.25 -19.17 5.38
N ASP A 290 -1.75 -19.60 6.54
CA ASP A 290 -1.43 -20.91 7.10
C ASP A 290 -2.29 -22.04 6.51
N ARG A 291 -3.43 -21.72 5.86
CA ARG A 291 -4.31 -22.75 5.27
C ARG A 291 -3.66 -23.37 4.04
N PRO A 292 -3.38 -24.69 4.03
CA PRO A 292 -2.91 -25.35 2.83
C PRO A 292 -3.98 -25.23 1.74
N ALA A 293 -3.62 -24.67 0.58
CA ALA A 293 -4.56 -24.50 -0.52
C ALA A 293 -5.24 -25.83 -0.84
N SER A 294 -6.57 -25.89 -0.66
CA SER A 294 -7.38 -27.10 -0.83
C SER A 294 -7.45 -27.49 -2.31
N PRO A 295 -7.40 -28.78 -2.65
CA PRO A 295 -7.58 -29.23 -4.02
C PRO A 295 -9.01 -28.90 -4.48
N GLY A 296 -9.14 -28.09 -5.54
CA GLY A 296 -10.40 -27.94 -6.29
C GLY A 296 -11.32 -26.75 -5.94
N SER A 297 -10.93 -25.76 -5.12
CA SER A 297 -11.77 -24.56 -4.94
C SER A 297 -11.54 -23.55 -6.07
N THR A 298 -12.36 -23.60 -7.12
CA THR A 298 -12.27 -22.73 -8.30
C THR A 298 -13.18 -21.50 -8.28
N SER A 299 -13.88 -21.20 -7.17
CA SER A 299 -15.07 -20.31 -7.22
C SER A 299 -15.18 -19.15 -6.22
N GLU A 300 -14.17 -18.83 -5.39
CA GLU A 300 -14.17 -17.58 -4.57
C GLU A 300 -12.97 -16.60 -4.76
N PRO A 301 -12.31 -16.44 -5.93
CA PRO A 301 -10.94 -15.88 -5.94
C PRO A 301 -10.86 -14.36 -5.81
N ASN A 302 -11.78 -13.59 -6.42
CA ASN A 302 -11.55 -12.14 -6.61
C ASN A 302 -11.94 -11.28 -5.40
N ARG A 303 -13.12 -11.48 -4.83
CA ARG A 303 -13.56 -10.71 -3.64
C ARG A 303 -12.67 -10.97 -2.43
N SER A 304 -12.28 -12.23 -2.20
CA SER A 304 -11.36 -12.61 -1.12
C SER A 304 -9.99 -11.93 -1.26
N ARG A 305 -9.44 -11.80 -2.49
CA ARG A 305 -8.14 -11.14 -2.71
C ARG A 305 -8.17 -9.64 -2.55
N GLU A 306 -9.20 -8.97 -3.07
CA GLU A 306 -9.38 -7.52 -2.88
C GLU A 306 -9.56 -7.22 -1.38
N GLU A 307 -10.36 -8.01 -0.68
CA GLU A 307 -10.51 -7.91 0.77
C GLU A 307 -9.18 -8.10 1.51
N ILE A 308 -8.38 -9.11 1.14
CA ILE A 308 -7.04 -9.34 1.73
C ILE A 308 -6.09 -8.18 1.42
N ALA A 309 -6.04 -7.70 0.17
CA ALA A 309 -5.21 -6.59 -0.25
C ALA A 309 -5.53 -5.34 0.60
N ARG A 310 -6.80 -4.97 0.67
CA ARG A 310 -7.28 -3.82 1.45
C ARG A 310 -7.11 -4.02 2.95
N ALA A 311 -7.35 -5.23 3.46
CA ALA A 311 -7.08 -5.57 4.86
C ALA A 311 -5.61 -5.32 5.20
N THR A 312 -4.71 -5.80 4.34
CA THR A 312 -3.27 -5.65 4.58
C THR A 312 -2.80 -4.22 4.47
N PHE A 313 -3.33 -3.48 3.49
CA PHE A 313 -3.06 -2.07 3.32
C PHE A 313 -3.56 -1.25 4.51
N ALA A 314 -4.78 -1.54 5.01
CA ALA A 314 -5.35 -0.87 6.17
C ALA A 314 -4.54 -1.11 7.46
N VAL A 315 -4.03 -2.32 7.67
CA VAL A 315 -3.15 -2.60 8.83
C VAL A 315 -1.84 -1.81 8.73
N ALA A 316 -1.19 -1.80 7.55
CA ALA A 316 0.03 -1.01 7.33
C ALA A 316 -0.23 0.50 7.54
N LEU A 317 -1.36 1.01 7.05
CA LEU A 317 -1.74 2.41 7.22
C LEU A 317 -2.04 2.74 8.68
N ALA A 318 -2.72 1.86 9.42
CA ALA A 318 -2.95 2.03 10.84
C ALA A 318 -1.63 2.02 11.65
N ALA A 319 -0.64 1.22 11.23
CA ALA A 319 0.68 1.17 11.86
C ALA A 319 1.48 2.47 11.73
N THR A 320 1.12 3.36 10.80
CA THR A 320 1.73 4.70 10.71
C THR A 320 1.38 5.59 11.90
N ARG A 321 0.22 5.34 12.54
CA ARG A 321 -0.26 6.08 13.72
C ARG A 321 -0.13 5.28 15.02
N ASN A 322 -0.09 3.96 14.93
CA ASN A 322 -0.03 3.07 16.08
C ASN A 322 1.21 2.17 16.06
N ALA A 323 2.18 2.50 16.91
CA ALA A 323 3.44 1.77 17.02
C ALA A 323 3.26 0.28 17.40
N SER A 324 2.19 -0.08 18.12
CA SER A 324 1.95 -1.49 18.50
C SER A 324 1.65 -2.40 17.30
N LEU A 325 1.27 -1.82 16.15
CA LEU A 325 0.96 -2.56 14.92
C LEU A 325 2.18 -2.71 14.01
N LYS A 326 3.33 -2.07 14.31
CA LYS A 326 4.52 -2.13 13.46
C LYS A 326 5.03 -3.55 13.26
N GLY A 327 5.10 -4.36 14.33
CA GLY A 327 5.53 -5.76 14.24
C GLY A 327 4.64 -6.60 13.32
N ILE A 328 3.34 -6.33 13.34
CA ILE A 328 2.36 -7.00 12.47
C ILE A 328 2.52 -6.55 11.02
N ALA A 329 2.62 -5.23 10.77
CA ALA A 329 2.85 -4.71 9.44
C ALA A 329 4.16 -5.24 8.84
N ALA A 330 5.21 -5.39 9.66
CA ALA A 330 6.47 -6.02 9.29
C ALA A 330 6.30 -7.51 8.90
N ASP A 331 5.55 -8.28 9.69
CA ASP A 331 5.25 -9.69 9.40
C ASP A 331 4.44 -9.86 8.10
N MET A 332 3.42 -9.02 7.91
CA MET A 332 2.59 -9.05 6.71
C MET A 332 3.41 -8.68 5.47
N ARG A 333 4.30 -7.68 5.59
CA ARG A 333 5.17 -7.25 4.50
C ARG A 333 6.22 -8.30 4.14
N ARG A 334 6.89 -8.93 5.12
CA ARG A 334 7.93 -9.92 4.83
C ARG A 334 7.35 -11.18 4.18
N ARG A 335 6.14 -11.60 4.58
CA ARG A 335 5.46 -12.81 4.09
C ARG A 335 4.76 -12.61 2.74
N ARG A 336 4.77 -11.39 2.18
CA ARG A 336 4.30 -11.13 0.82
C ARG A 336 4.95 -12.13 -0.14
N GLY A 337 4.14 -12.79 -0.96
CA GLY A 337 4.61 -13.77 -1.94
C GLY A 337 4.73 -15.22 -1.47
N GLU A 338 4.65 -15.55 -0.17
CA GLU A 338 4.74 -16.96 0.30
C GLU A 338 3.66 -17.84 -0.34
N ASN A 339 2.40 -17.40 -0.31
CA ASN A 339 1.27 -18.11 -0.93
C ASN A 339 1.41 -18.20 -2.45
N LEU A 340 1.90 -17.14 -3.09
CA LEU A 340 2.11 -17.11 -4.54
C LEU A 340 3.24 -18.08 -4.93
N TYR A 341 4.32 -18.14 -4.16
CA TYR A 341 5.42 -19.07 -4.39
C TYR A 341 4.96 -20.53 -4.30
N VAL A 342 4.15 -20.87 -3.29
CA VAL A 342 3.53 -22.20 -3.17
C VAL A 342 2.64 -22.51 -4.38
N TYR A 343 1.83 -21.53 -4.82
CA TYR A 343 0.99 -21.69 -6.01
C TYR A 343 1.83 -21.92 -7.28
N LEU A 344 2.87 -21.12 -7.51
CA LEU A 344 3.77 -21.23 -8.66
C LEU A 344 4.50 -22.59 -8.70
N LYS A 345 4.95 -23.09 -7.53
CA LYS A 345 5.52 -24.44 -7.42
C LYS A 345 4.52 -25.53 -7.81
N ARG A 346 3.27 -25.42 -7.36
CA ARG A 346 2.23 -26.40 -7.68
C ARG A 346 1.88 -26.38 -9.17
N GLU A 347 1.75 -25.19 -9.75
CA GLU A 347 1.49 -25.01 -11.18
C GLU A 347 2.60 -25.63 -12.04
N GLY A 348 3.86 -25.53 -11.61
CA GLY A 348 5.02 -26.13 -12.27
C GLY A 348 5.34 -27.57 -11.87
N GLY A 349 4.42 -28.31 -11.25
CA GLY A 349 4.63 -29.73 -10.91
C GLY A 349 5.67 -29.99 -9.81
N GLY A 350 5.88 -29.02 -8.92
CA GLY A 350 6.83 -29.10 -7.80
C GLY A 350 8.08 -28.22 -7.98
N ALA A 351 8.34 -27.73 -9.19
CA ALA A 351 9.44 -26.83 -9.50
C ALA A 351 8.92 -25.48 -10.04
N THR A 352 9.69 -24.42 -9.83
CA THR A 352 9.40 -23.11 -10.42
C THR A 352 10.71 -22.35 -10.63
N PRO A 353 10.87 -21.59 -11.72
CA PRO A 353 12.05 -20.75 -11.94
C PRO A 353 12.05 -19.48 -11.08
N PHE A 354 10.94 -19.17 -10.40
CA PHE A 354 10.82 -17.98 -9.56
C PHE A 354 11.16 -18.32 -8.12
N ASP A 355 12.14 -17.63 -7.53
CA ASP A 355 12.43 -17.74 -6.09
C ASP A 355 11.37 -17.00 -5.25
N LEU A 356 11.52 -17.05 -3.92
CA LEU A 356 10.59 -16.37 -3.00
C LEU A 356 10.67 -14.84 -3.13
N LEU A 357 11.84 -14.27 -3.45
CA LEU A 357 12.00 -12.84 -3.69
C LEU A 357 11.20 -12.40 -4.93
N SER A 358 11.24 -13.18 -6.00
CA SER A 358 10.46 -12.95 -7.22
C SER A 358 8.96 -13.05 -6.96
N ALA A 359 8.52 -14.06 -6.19
CA ALA A 359 7.13 -14.18 -5.77
C ALA A 359 6.70 -13.01 -4.87
N GLN A 360 7.58 -12.52 -4.00
CA GLN A 360 7.33 -11.34 -3.17
C GLN A 360 7.10 -10.10 -4.02
N VAL A 361 7.98 -9.82 -4.99
CA VAL A 361 7.84 -8.69 -5.92
C VAL A 361 6.51 -8.76 -6.67
N MET A 362 6.17 -9.91 -7.25
CA MET A 362 4.90 -10.10 -7.96
C MET A 362 3.69 -9.85 -7.04
N SER A 363 3.76 -10.33 -5.79
CA SER A 363 2.68 -10.16 -4.82
C SER A 363 2.49 -8.71 -4.40
N ILE A 364 3.57 -7.94 -4.20
CA ILE A 364 3.49 -6.51 -3.85
C ILE A 364 2.91 -5.73 -5.02
N THR A 365 3.38 -5.99 -6.23
CA THR A 365 2.86 -5.37 -7.46
C THR A 365 1.37 -5.66 -7.65
N SER A 366 0.94 -6.90 -7.46
CA SER A 366 -0.48 -7.31 -7.52
C SER A 366 -1.37 -6.53 -6.56
N ILE A 367 -0.94 -6.44 -5.30
CA ILE A 367 -1.71 -5.76 -4.25
C ILE A 367 -1.77 -4.26 -4.53
N GLY A 368 -0.66 -3.66 -4.92
CA GLY A 368 -0.64 -2.26 -5.34
C GLY A 368 -1.53 -1.99 -6.55
N GLN A 369 -1.58 -2.91 -7.53
CA GLN A 369 -2.49 -2.80 -8.67
C GLN A 369 -3.96 -2.85 -8.22
N LEU A 370 -4.32 -3.73 -7.28
CA LEU A 370 -5.66 -3.78 -6.69
C LEU A 370 -6.02 -2.47 -5.97
N MET A 371 -5.08 -1.89 -5.21
CA MET A 371 -5.30 -0.59 -4.57
C MET A 371 -5.46 0.54 -5.58
N LEU A 372 -4.72 0.49 -6.70
CA LEU A 372 -4.81 1.48 -7.77
C LEU A 372 -6.10 1.37 -8.58
N THR A 373 -6.74 0.21 -8.68
CA THR A 373 -8.01 0.05 -9.42
C THR A 373 -9.24 0.02 -8.51
N ALA A 374 -9.05 0.06 -7.19
CA ALA A 374 -10.14 0.14 -6.23
C ALA A 374 -11.05 1.35 -6.52
N GLY A 375 -12.36 1.10 -6.56
CA GLY A 375 -13.39 2.11 -6.87
C GLY A 375 -13.60 2.40 -8.37
N GLU A 376 -12.86 1.78 -9.29
CA GLU A 376 -13.09 1.89 -10.73
C GLU A 376 -14.11 0.84 -11.22
N VAL A 377 -15.02 1.25 -12.12
CA VAL A 377 -15.99 0.34 -12.76
C VAL A 377 -15.21 -0.63 -13.67
N GLY A 378 -15.10 -1.91 -13.27
CA GLY A 378 -14.41 -2.96 -14.04
C GLY A 378 -13.02 -3.38 -13.53
N GLY A 379 -12.55 -2.84 -12.40
CA GLY A 379 -11.17 -3.02 -11.90
C GLY A 379 -10.72 -4.44 -11.55
N ALA A 380 -11.63 -5.40 -11.38
CA ALA A 380 -11.31 -6.77 -10.94
C ALA A 380 -10.54 -7.63 -11.98
N GLY A 381 -10.50 -7.22 -13.25
CA GLY A 381 -9.79 -7.93 -14.32
C GLY A 381 -8.31 -7.58 -14.49
N ALA A 382 -7.87 -6.41 -13.97
CA ALA A 382 -6.56 -5.84 -14.27
C ALA A 382 -5.39 -6.49 -13.50
N ASP A 383 -5.65 -7.09 -12.33
CA ASP A 383 -4.63 -7.72 -11.46
C ASP A 383 -3.93 -8.92 -12.13
N PHE A 384 -4.74 -9.84 -12.67
CA PHE A 384 -4.22 -11.06 -13.31
C PHE A 384 -3.43 -10.77 -14.59
N GLU A 385 -3.79 -9.70 -15.29
CA GLU A 385 -3.13 -9.32 -16.52
C GLU A 385 -1.69 -8.89 -16.25
N LEU A 386 -1.46 -8.06 -15.21
CA LEU A 386 -0.13 -7.55 -14.92
C LEU A 386 0.83 -8.64 -14.42
N ILE A 387 0.41 -9.49 -13.47
CA ILE A 387 1.25 -10.62 -13.02
C ILE A 387 1.47 -11.61 -14.17
N GLY A 388 0.43 -11.89 -14.96
CA GLY A 388 0.52 -12.77 -16.13
C GLY A 388 1.55 -12.26 -17.15
N ARG A 389 1.54 -10.96 -17.44
CA ARG A 389 2.54 -10.32 -18.30
C ARG A 389 3.93 -10.38 -17.69
N MET A 390 4.10 -10.05 -16.41
CA MET A 390 5.39 -10.15 -15.70
C MET A 390 5.99 -11.57 -15.82
N ARG A 391 5.18 -12.60 -15.57
CA ARG A 391 5.60 -14.01 -15.69
C ARG A 391 5.98 -14.36 -17.13
N THR A 392 5.13 -14.00 -18.08
CA THR A 392 5.34 -14.32 -19.51
C THR A 392 6.63 -13.68 -20.03
N THR A 393 6.83 -12.40 -19.74
CA THR A 393 8.05 -11.66 -20.11
C THR A 393 9.29 -12.26 -19.47
N ALA A 394 9.22 -12.65 -18.19
CA ALA A 394 10.35 -13.27 -17.49
C ALA A 394 10.74 -14.64 -18.06
N LEU A 395 9.75 -15.46 -18.42
CA LEU A 395 10.00 -16.78 -19.02
C LEU A 395 10.50 -16.69 -20.46
N ALA A 396 10.02 -15.70 -21.22
CA ALA A 396 10.46 -15.47 -22.60
C ALA A 396 11.93 -14.99 -22.70
N ALA A 397 12.45 -14.32 -21.66
CA ALA A 397 13.83 -13.84 -21.62
C ALA A 397 14.87 -14.99 -21.50
N GLY A 398 14.45 -16.19 -21.08
CA GLY A 398 15.31 -17.35 -20.85
C GLY A 398 16.34 -17.17 -19.71
N PRO A 399 16.96 -18.25 -19.21
CA PRO A 399 18.08 -18.13 -18.29
C PRO A 399 19.28 -17.53 -19.03
N LYS A 400 19.75 -16.36 -18.59
CA LYS A 400 20.97 -15.75 -19.14
C LYS A 400 22.19 -16.51 -18.59
N PRO A 401 23.21 -16.79 -19.42
CA PRO A 401 24.45 -17.39 -18.92
C PRO A 401 25.09 -16.50 -17.85
N PRO A 402 25.84 -17.08 -16.90
CA PRO A 402 26.50 -16.32 -15.85
C PRO A 402 27.36 -15.21 -16.49
N ARG A 403 27.25 -13.98 -15.96
CA ARG A 403 28.11 -12.88 -16.40
C ARG A 403 29.55 -13.26 -16.06
N GLU A 404 30.33 -13.66 -17.06
CA GLU A 404 31.78 -13.76 -16.94
C GLU A 404 32.30 -12.41 -16.44
N TYR A 405 32.75 -12.36 -15.19
CA TYR A 405 33.56 -11.25 -14.71
C TYR A 405 34.84 -11.27 -15.55
N ARG A 406 34.91 -10.43 -16.59
CA ARG A 406 36.18 -10.08 -17.22
C ARG A 406 37.04 -9.41 -16.17
N THR A 407 37.90 -10.20 -15.54
CA THR A 407 39.04 -9.72 -14.78
C THR A 407 40.00 -9.10 -15.80
N THR A 408 39.83 -7.82 -16.08
CA THR A 408 40.87 -7.06 -16.80
C THR A 408 41.92 -6.71 -15.76
N VAL A 409 43.05 -7.41 -15.85
CA VAL A 409 44.31 -7.11 -15.15
C VAL A 409 44.87 -5.79 -15.66
#